data_AF-A0A5D2H4B9-F1
#
_entry.id   AF-A0A5D2H4B9-F1
#
_cell.length_a   1.000
_cell.length_b   1.000
_cell.length_c   1.000
_cell.angle_alpha   90.00
_cell.angle_beta   90.00
_cell.angle_gamma   90.00
#
_symmetry.space_group_name_H-M   'P 1'
#
loop_
_entity.id
_entity.type
_entity.pdbx_description
1 polymer ?
#
loop_
_entity_poly.entity_id
_entity_poly.type
_entity_poly.pdbx_seq_one_letter_code
_entity_poly.pdbx_strand_id
1 'polypeptide(L)'
;MQSDAQASQVIQSYGSSLSAYGFLFLGAHFVWASSLIFLFSGHGYWQELIESIVWAQNKLKFALATQPKALNIVQGHAIGATHYLLGGIAKTWAFFLFEG
;
A
#
# COMPACT_ATOMS: atom_id res chain seq x y z
N MET A 1 -14.55 -12.43 -19.89
CA MET A 1 -14.38 -13.89 -19.77
C MET A 1 -13.02 -14.39 -20.26
N GLN A 2 -12.30 -13.72 -21.17
CA GLN A 2 -10.91 -14.09 -21.51
C GLN A 2 -9.84 -13.52 -20.55
N SER A 3 -10.08 -12.34 -19.95
CA SER A 3 -9.17 -11.70 -18.98
C SER A 3 -8.98 -12.48 -17.68
N ASP A 4 -10.00 -13.22 -17.24
CA ASP A 4 -9.97 -13.98 -15.99
C ASP A 4 -9.10 -15.24 -16.11
N ALA A 5 -8.94 -15.77 -17.33
CA ALA A 5 -8.12 -16.94 -17.62
C ALA A 5 -6.61 -16.66 -17.52
N GLN A 6 -6.17 -15.44 -17.84
CA GLN A 6 -4.75 -15.08 -17.79
C GLN A 6 -4.29 -14.69 -16.38
N ALA A 7 -5.16 -14.09 -15.55
CA ALA A 7 -4.86 -13.81 -14.14
C ALA A 7 -4.57 -15.09 -13.32
N SER A 8 -5.15 -16.23 -13.71
CA SER A 8 -4.89 -17.56 -13.11
C SER A 8 -3.41 -17.97 -13.21
N GLN A 9 -2.75 -17.64 -14.31
CA GLN A 9 -1.37 -18.03 -14.54
C GLN A 9 -0.39 -17.31 -13.60
N VAL A 10 -0.66 -16.05 -13.23
CA VAL A 10 0.16 -15.28 -12.26
C VAL A 10 0.11 -15.93 -10.87
N ILE A 11 -1.07 -16.40 -10.46
CA ILE A 11 -1.29 -17.00 -9.14
C ILE A 11 -0.74 -18.43 -9.08
N GLN A 12 -0.69 -19.18 -10.19
CA GLN A 12 -0.10 -20.53 -10.24
C GLN A 12 1.42 -20.55 -10.46
N SER A 13 2.07 -19.38 -10.59
CA SER A 13 3.52 -19.27 -10.85
C SER A 13 4.43 -19.54 -9.64
N TYR A 14 3.86 -19.69 -8.43
CA TYR A 14 4.62 -19.99 -7.21
C TYR A 14 5.37 -21.32 -7.35
N GLY A 15 6.70 -21.27 -7.40
CA GLY A 15 7.58 -22.43 -7.59
C GLY A 15 8.24 -22.55 -8.96
N SER A 16 7.94 -21.63 -9.89
CA SER A 16 8.59 -21.54 -11.21
C SER A 16 9.52 -20.33 -11.32
N SER A 17 10.27 -20.21 -12.43
CA SER A 17 11.06 -19.01 -12.76
C SER A 17 10.22 -17.73 -12.90
N LEU A 18 8.89 -17.84 -13.04
CA LEU A 18 7.96 -16.71 -13.06
C LEU A 18 7.49 -16.23 -11.68
N SER A 19 7.90 -16.89 -10.59
CA SER A 19 7.51 -16.52 -9.22
C SER A 19 7.88 -15.08 -8.83
N ALA A 20 8.97 -14.54 -9.39
CA ALA A 20 9.37 -13.13 -9.20
C ALA A 20 8.28 -12.15 -9.69
N TYR A 21 7.63 -12.46 -10.83
CA TYR A 21 6.53 -11.66 -11.35
C TYR A 21 5.27 -11.79 -10.50
N GLY A 22 5.02 -12.97 -9.92
CA GLY A 22 3.97 -13.17 -8.91
C GLY A 22 4.15 -12.29 -7.68
N PHE A 23 5.38 -12.15 -7.17
CA PHE A 23 5.69 -11.23 -6.06
C PHE A 23 5.52 -9.76 -6.44
N LEU A 24 5.92 -9.37 -7.66
CA LEU A 24 5.70 -8.01 -8.15
C LEU A 24 4.22 -7.68 -8.31
N PHE A 25 3.41 -8.62 -8.82
CA PHE A 25 1.97 -8.45 -8.95
C PHE A 25 1.28 -8.33 -7.59
N LEU A 26 1.66 -9.15 -6.61
CA LEU A 26 1.12 -9.09 -5.26
C LEU A 26 1.57 -7.82 -4.53
N GLY A 27 2.83 -7.40 -4.70
CA GLY A 27 3.37 -6.15 -4.18
C GLY A 27 2.65 -4.92 -4.76
N ALA A 28 2.38 -4.91 -6.06
CA ALA A 28 1.62 -3.84 -6.71
C ALA A 28 0.15 -3.81 -6.22
N HIS A 29 -0.46 -4.97 -5.95
CA HIS A 29 -1.77 -5.04 -5.29
C HIS A 29 -1.74 -4.44 -3.88
N PHE A 30 -0.72 -4.76 -3.09
CA PHE A 30 -0.55 -4.25 -1.74
C PHE A 30 -0.41 -2.72 -1.72
N VAL A 31 0.46 -2.16 -2.56
CA VAL A 31 0.68 -0.70 -2.66
C VAL A 31 -0.61 0.00 -3.10
N TRP A 32 -1.34 -0.57 -4.05
CA TRP A 32 -2.60 0.00 -4.48
C TRP A 32 -3.66 -0.03 -3.38
N ALA A 33 -3.78 -1.14 -2.64
CA ALA A 33 -4.74 -1.26 -1.54
C ALA A 33 -4.39 -0.35 -0.35
N SER A 34 -3.10 -0.21 -0.02
CA SER A 34 -2.64 0.70 1.04
C SER A 34 -2.89 2.16 0.70
N SER A 35 -2.97 2.51 -0.58
CA SER A 35 -3.35 3.85 -1.04
C SER A 35 -4.77 4.24 -0.65
N LEU A 36 -5.70 3.26 -0.68
CA LEU A 36 -7.11 3.49 -0.36
C LEU A 36 -7.28 3.94 1.09
N ILE A 37 -6.43 3.44 1.99
CA ILE A 37 -6.41 3.86 3.39
C ILE A 37 -6.12 5.36 3.52
N PHE A 38 -5.22 5.92 2.70
CA PHE A 38 -4.91 7.36 2.71
C PHE A 38 -5.94 8.21 1.97
N LEU A 39 -6.65 7.65 0.99
CA LEU A 39 -7.67 8.34 0.20
C LEU A 39 -9.03 8.42 0.89
N PHE A 40 -9.42 7.39 1.65
CA PHE A 40 -10.74 7.33 2.31
C PHE A 40 -10.68 7.64 3.82
N SER A 41 -9.51 7.60 4.45
CA SER A 41 -9.38 7.92 5.88
C SER A 41 -9.12 9.41 6.10
N GLY A 42 -9.85 9.99 7.06
CA GLY A 42 -9.71 11.40 7.43
C GLY A 42 -8.55 11.66 8.39
N HIS A 43 -8.08 12.91 8.44
CA HIS A 43 -7.02 13.34 9.36
C HIS A 43 -7.35 13.07 10.84
N GLY A 44 -8.64 13.16 11.23
CA GLY A 44 -9.08 12.89 12.60
C GLY A 44 -8.73 11.47 13.07
N TYR A 45 -8.98 10.45 12.24
CA TYR A 45 -8.68 9.05 12.56
C TYR A 45 -7.18 8.84 12.80
N TRP A 46 -6.34 9.39 11.92
CA TRP A 46 -4.89 9.27 12.03
C TRP A 46 -4.32 10.03 13.23
N GLN A 47 -4.90 11.18 13.54
CA GLN A 47 -4.50 11.98 14.69
C GLN A 47 -4.81 11.25 16.01
N GLU A 48 -6.02 10.71 16.15
CA GLU A 48 -6.41 9.92 17.34
C GLU A 48 -5.54 8.67 17.50
N LEU A 49 -5.23 7.98 16.41
CA LEU A 49 -4.34 6.82 16.44
C LEU A 49 -2.93 7.20 16.90
N ILE A 50 -2.34 8.26 16.33
CA ILE A 50 -1.00 8.72 16.70
C ILE A 50 -0.96 9.17 18.17
N GLU A 51 -2.00 9.86 18.64
CA GLU A 51 -2.11 10.27 20.05
C GLU A 51 -2.15 9.06 20.99
N SER A 52 -2.87 7.99 20.63
CA SER A 52 -2.89 6.74 21.42
C SER A 52 -1.53 6.03 21.45
N ILE A 53 -0.78 6.06 20.35
CA ILE A 53 0.56 5.47 20.23
C ILE A 53 1.57 6.28 21.06
N VAL A 54 1.55 7.61 20.94
CA VAL A 54 2.41 8.50 21.74
C VAL A 54 2.15 8.33 23.22
N TRP A 55 0.88 8.18 23.61
CA TRP A 55 0.52 7.87 24.99
C TRP A 55 1.16 6.56 25.48
N ALA A 56 1.11 5.50 24.67
CA ALA A 56 1.76 4.22 24.99
C ALA A 56 3.30 4.32 25.03
N GLN A 57 3.91 5.07 24.11
CA GLN A 57 5.35 5.32 24.07
C GLN A 57 5.84 6.11 25.30
N ASN A 58 5.07 7.11 25.73
CA ASN A 58 5.37 7.88 26.93
C ASN A 58 5.27 6.99 28.18
N LYS A 59 4.31 6.06 28.22
CA LYS A 59 4.20 5.06 29.29
C LYS A 59 5.42 4.13 29.37
N LEU A 60 5.99 3.77 28.22
CA LEU A 60 7.16 2.90 28.09
C LEU A 60 8.51 3.66 28.16
N LYS A 61 8.50 4.99 28.41
CA LYS A 61 9.68 5.87 28.40
C LYS A 61 10.49 5.83 27.10
N PHE A 62 9.87 5.42 25.99
CA PHE A 62 10.45 5.49 24.65
C PHE A 62 10.03 6.80 23.97
N ALA A 63 10.00 7.89 24.74
CA ALA A 63 9.48 9.16 24.26
C ALA A 63 10.44 9.74 23.21
N LEU A 64 9.99 9.77 21.96
CA LEU A 64 10.65 10.48 20.89
C LEU A 64 10.62 11.98 21.22
N ALA A 65 11.78 12.64 21.21
CA ALA A 65 11.92 14.07 21.51
C ALA A 65 11.16 14.98 20.50
N THR A 66 10.77 14.43 19.35
CA THR A 66 9.97 15.13 18.34
C THR A 66 8.54 14.62 18.39
N GLN A 67 7.58 15.53 18.54
CA GLN A 67 6.16 15.20 18.63
C GLN A 67 5.66 14.70 17.26
N PRO A 68 5.26 13.41 17.12
CA PRO A 68 4.70 12.94 15.87
C PRO A 68 3.29 13.52 15.74
N LYS A 69 3.00 14.11 14.59
CA LYS A 69 1.69 14.68 14.25
C LYS A 69 1.13 13.94 13.06
N ALA A 70 -0.19 13.79 12.99
CA ALA A 70 -0.80 13.30 11.77
C ALA A 70 -0.40 14.16 10.57
N LEU A 71 -0.25 13.49 9.44
CA LEU A 71 0.07 14.12 8.18
C LEU A 71 -1.05 15.09 7.79
N ASN A 72 -0.73 16.27 7.26
CA ASN A 72 -1.76 17.24 6.84
C ASN A 72 -2.72 16.59 5.82
N ILE A 73 -4.01 16.92 5.86
CA ILE A 73 -5.05 16.40 4.95
C ILE A 73 -4.58 16.43 3.50
N VAL A 74 -4.02 17.56 3.04
CA VAL A 74 -3.51 17.71 1.66
C VAL A 74 -2.35 16.76 1.37
N GLN A 75 -1.47 16.54 2.35
CA GLN A 75 -0.35 15.61 2.20
C GLN A 75 -0.85 14.16 2.19
N GLY A 76 -1.84 13.80 3.03
CA GLY A 76 -2.42 12.46 3.07
C GLY A 76 -3.05 12.08 1.74
N HIS A 77 -3.80 13.01 1.15
CA HIS A 77 -4.40 12.82 -0.17
C HIS A 77 -3.34 12.78 -1.28
N ALA A 78 -2.31 13.63 -1.24
CA ALA A 78 -1.23 13.61 -2.23
C ALA A 78 -0.42 12.30 -2.19
N ILE A 79 -0.13 11.80 -0.99
CA ILE A 79 0.54 10.51 -0.80
C ILE A 79 -0.37 9.37 -1.29
N GLY A 80 -1.65 9.39 -0.91
CA GLY A 80 -2.63 8.40 -1.37
C GLY A 80 -2.78 8.36 -2.88
N ALA A 81 -2.86 9.52 -3.55
CA ALA A 81 -2.94 9.62 -5.01
C ALA A 81 -1.65 9.12 -5.69
N THR A 82 -0.48 9.46 -5.15
CA THR A 82 0.81 9.01 -5.69
C THR A 82 0.92 7.49 -5.63
N HIS A 83 0.57 6.89 -4.48
CA HIS A 83 0.60 5.44 -4.32
C HIS A 83 -0.48 4.75 -5.18
N TYR A 84 -1.64 5.35 -5.35
CA TYR A 84 -2.72 4.80 -6.17
C TYR A 84 -2.31 4.72 -7.64
N LEU A 85 -1.71 5.79 -8.17
CA LEU A 85 -1.19 5.83 -9.53
C LEU A 85 -0.02 4.86 -9.70
N LEU A 86 0.95 4.86 -8.78
CA LEU A 86 2.10 3.98 -8.83
C LEU A 86 1.69 2.49 -8.79
N GLY A 87 0.81 2.12 -7.85
CA GLY A 87 0.31 0.76 -7.70
C GLY A 87 -0.56 0.32 -8.88
N GLY A 88 -1.36 1.23 -9.45
CA GLY A 88 -2.14 0.97 -10.66
C GLY A 88 -1.25 0.69 -11.87
N ILE A 89 -0.27 1.56 -12.12
CA ILE A 89 0.68 1.40 -13.22
C ILE A 89 1.52 0.13 -13.03
N ALA A 90 2.06 -0.10 -11.83
CA ALA A 90 2.85 -1.28 -11.54
C ALA A 90 2.07 -2.60 -11.71
N LYS A 91 0.78 -2.63 -11.34
CA LYS A 91 -0.09 -3.79 -11.57
C LYS A 91 -0.24 -4.09 -13.05
N THR A 92 -0.54 -3.07 -13.85
CA THR A 92 -0.71 -3.23 -15.30
C THR A 92 0.59 -3.66 -15.98
N TRP A 93 1.73 -3.10 -15.56
CA TRP A 93 3.04 -3.52 -16.04
C TRP A 93 3.37 -4.97 -15.68
N ALA A 94 3.13 -5.39 -14.43
CA ALA A 94 3.38 -6.77 -14.00
C ALA A 94 2.50 -7.77 -14.77
N PHE A 95 1.26 -7.39 -15.09
CA PHE A 95 0.35 -8.21 -15.90
C PHE A 95 0.83 -8.35 -17.35
N PHE A 96 1.21 -7.26 -18.02
CA PHE A 96 1.71 -7.33 -19.40
C PHE A 96 3.07 -8.02 -19.52
N LEU A 97 3.98 -7.86 -18.54
CA LEU A 97 5.25 -8.59 -18.51
C LEU A 97 5.08 -10.09 -18.23
N PHE A 98 3.94 -10.48 -17.66
CA PHE A 98 3.61 -11.86 -17.40
C PHE A 98 2.96 -12.55 -18.62
N GLU A 99 2.18 -11.81 -19.41
CA GLU A 99 1.52 -12.33 -20.64
C GLU A 99 2.38 -12.26 -21.91
N GLY A 100 3.47 -11.49 -21.89
CA GLY A 100 4.35 -11.24 -23.05
C GLY A 100 5.43 -12.29 -23.27
#